data_AF-A0A3C0MZ66-F1
#
_entry.id   AF-A0A3C0MZ66-F1
#
_cell.length_a   1.000
_cell.length_b   1.000
_cell.length_c   1.000
_cell.angle_alpha   90.00
_cell.angle_beta   90.00
_cell.angle_gamma   90.00
#
_symmetry.space_group_name_H-M   'P 1'
#
loop_
_entity.id
_entity.type
_entity.pdbx_description
1 polymer ?
#
loop_
_entity_poly.entity_id
_entity_poly.type
_entity_poly.pdbx_seq_one_letter_code
_entity_poly.pdbx_strand_id
1 'polypeptide(L)' 'MEHPKRSIVKAVTWRLTGYIITVAAVYLYSKNMRESVVAVASADAVKMFLYYYHERVWNKVKFGRLKKEDYQI' A
#
# COMPACT_ATOMS: atom_id res chain seq x y z
N MET A 1 1.97 11.89 -23.53
CA MET A 1 2.66 12.16 -22.25
C MET A 1 1.59 12.32 -21.18
N GLU A 2 1.42 11.31 -20.34
CA GLU A 2 0.45 11.37 -19.24
C GLU A 2 0.99 12.35 -18.19
N HIS A 3 0.27 13.44 -17.93
CA HIS A 3 0.73 14.41 -16.94
C HIS A 3 0.78 13.73 -15.56
N PRO A 4 1.92 13.71 -14.85
CA PRO A 4 2.08 13.00 -13.58
C PRO A 4 1.03 13.39 -12.53
N LYS A 5 0.49 14.61 -12.62
CA LYS A 5 -0.60 15.11 -11.77
C LYS A 5 -1.90 14.31 -11.93
N ARG A 6 -2.26 13.85 -13.15
CA ARG A 6 -3.48 13.07 -13.39
C ARG A 6 -3.39 11.65 -12.81
N SER A 7 -2.22 11.04 -12.88
CA SER A 7 -1.99 9.69 -12.35
C SER A 7 -2.09 9.66 -10.82
N ILE A 8 -1.53 10.68 -10.15
CA ILE A 8 -1.65 10.83 -8.68
C ILE A 8 -3.11 10.99 -8.26
N VAL A 9 -3.87 11.87 -8.93
CA VAL A 9 -5.29 12.07 -8.62
C VAL A 9 -6.06 10.77 -8.79
N LYS A 10 -5.84 10.03 -9.89
CA LYS A 10 -6.49 8.73 -10.12
C LYS A 10 -6.15 7.72 -9.03
N ALA A 11 -4.88 7.66 -8.61
CA ALA A 11 -4.44 6.75 -7.55
C ALA A 11 -5.06 7.11 -6.19
N VAL A 12 -5.16 8.40 -5.87
CA VAL A 12 -5.81 8.88 -4.64
C VAL A 12 -7.30 8.59 -4.67
N THR A 13 -7.99 8.87 -5.77
CA THR A 13 -9.42 8.55 -5.95
C THR A 13 -9.66 7.07 -5.75
N TRP A 14 -8.87 6.21 -6.40
CA TRP A 14 -9.01 4.76 -6.27
C TRP A 14 -8.80 4.28 -4.82
N ARG A 15 -7.82 4.84 -4.12
CA ARG A 15 -7.56 4.52 -2.71
C ARG A 15 -8.70 4.95 -1.80
N LEU A 16 -9.24 6.16 -1.98
CA LEU A 16 -10.36 6.65 -1.18
C LEU A 16 -11.62 5.81 -1.41
N THR A 17 -11.93 5.47 -2.66
CA THR A 17 -13.05 4.60 -3.00
C THR A 17 -12.91 3.23 -2.33
N GLY A 18 -11.74 2.59 -2.44
CA GLY A 18 -11.48 1.29 -1.80
C GLY A 18 -11.60 1.34 -0.28
N TYR A 19 -11.09 2.41 0.34
CA TYR A 19 -11.19 2.62 1.79
C TYR A 19 -12.66 2.76 2.24
N ILE A 20 -13.44 3.59 1.55
CA ILE A 20 -14.86 3.82 1.87
C ILE A 20 -15.67 2.53 1.74
N ILE A 21 -15.48 1.77 0.66
CA ILE A 21 -16.18 0.49 0.45
C ILE A 21 -15.83 -0.49 1.57
N THR A 22 -14.57 -0.56 1.98
CA THR A 22 -14.13 -1.48 3.04
C THR A 22 -14.70 -1.08 4.41
N VAL A 23 -14.66 0.21 4.76
CA VAL A 23 -15.29 0.72 5.99
C VAL A 23 -16.78 0.45 5.98
N ALA A 24 -17.47 0.68 4.86
CA ALA A 24 -18.89 0.40 4.73
C ALA A 24 -19.19 -1.10 4.89
N ALA A 25 -18.38 -1.97 4.28
CA ALA A 25 -18.53 -3.42 4.43
C ALA A 25 -18.38 -3.85 5.89
N VAL A 26 -17.31 -3.42 6.58
CA VAL A 26 -17.10 -3.74 8.01
C VAL A 26 -18.22 -3.16 8.88
N TYR A 27 -18.70 -1.97 8.56
CA TYR A 27 -19.82 -1.32 9.25
C TYR A 27 -21.13 -2.12 9.13
N LEU A 28 -21.42 -2.71 7.97
CA LEU A 28 -22.60 -3.55 7.80
C LEU A 28 -22.63 -4.74 8.77
N TYR A 29 -21.46 -5.29 9.11
CA TYR A 29 -21.35 -6.38 10.09
C TYR A 29 -21.33 -5.88 11.54
N SER A 30 -20.51 -4.86 11.82
CA SER A 30 -20.28 -4.38 13.19
C SER A 30 -21.41 -3.49 13.72
N LYS A 31 -22.15 -2.82 12.82
CA LYS A 31 -23.14 -1.76 13.11
C LYS A 31 -22.59 -0.60 13.95
N ASN A 32 -21.28 -0.52 14.14
CA ASN A 32 -20.59 0.53 14.86
C ASN A 32 -19.59 1.23 13.94
N MET A 33 -19.82 2.52 13.68
CA MET A 33 -19.01 3.31 12.75
C MET A 33 -17.58 3.50 13.28
N ARG A 34 -17.43 3.77 14.58
CA ARG A 34 -16.12 4.03 15.20
C ARG A 34 -15.23 2.79 15.11
N GLU A 35 -15.76 1.64 15.50
CA GLU A 35 -15.02 0.37 15.44
C GLU A 35 -14.63 0.01 14.00
N SER A 36 -15.55 0.22 13.04
CA SER A 36 -15.30 -0.09 11.64
C SER A 36 -14.19 0.76 11.03
N VAL A 37 -14.21 2.07 11.29
CA VAL A 37 -13.16 2.99 10.82
C VAL A 37 -11.82 2.66 11.47
N VAL A 38 -11.78 2.45 12.78
CA VAL A 38 -10.55 2.12 13.52
C VAL A 38 -9.97 0.79 13.05
N ALA A 39 -10.81 -0.24 12.85
CA ALA A 39 -10.38 -1.54 12.36
C ALA A 39 -9.75 -1.42 10.97
N VAL A 40 -10.41 -0.76 10.00
CA VAL A 40 -9.86 -0.62 8.65
C VAL A 40 -8.58 0.22 8.65
N ALA A 41 -8.55 1.34 9.38
CA ALA A 41 -7.36 2.18 9.50
C ALA A 41 -6.17 1.43 10.11
N SER A 42 -6.40 0.64 11.16
CA SER A 42 -5.37 -0.17 11.80
C SER A 42 -4.82 -1.25 10.85
N ALA A 43 -5.69 -1.91 10.09
CA ALA A 43 -5.29 -2.92 9.11
C ALA A 43 -4.45 -2.32 7.97
N ASP A 44 -4.81 -1.13 7.49
CA ASP A 44 -4.04 -0.41 6.47
C ASP A 44 -2.67 0.00 7.00
N ALA A 45 -2.59 0.53 8.23
CA ALA A 45 -1.34 0.89 8.87
C ALA A 45 -0.41 -0.32 9.06
N VAL A 46 -0.95 -1.46 9.50
CA VAL A 46 -0.18 -2.71 9.64
C VAL A 46 0.33 -3.21 8.30
N LYS A 47 -0.48 -3.18 7.23
CA LYS A 47 -0.01 -3.53 5.88
C LYS A 47 1.11 -2.61 5.41
N MET A 48 1.01 -1.30 5.64
CA MET A 48 2.08 -0.36 5.26
C MET A 48 3.37 -0.64 6.03
N PHE A 49 3.26 -0.91 7.32
CA PHE A 49 4.42 -1.27 8.16
C PHE A 49 5.06 -2.57 7.69
N LEU A 50 4.25 -3.61 7.45
CA LEU A 50 4.72 -4.88 6.90
C LEU A 50 5.36 -4.72 5.52
N TYR A 51 4.76 -3.91 4.64
CA TYR A 51 5.32 -3.64 3.31
C TYR A 51 6.70 -2.98 3.41
N TYR A 52 6.84 -1.97 4.29
CA TYR A 52 8.12 -1.32 4.53
C TYR A 52 9.18 -2.32 5.03
N TYR A 53 8.84 -3.14 6.03
CA TYR A 53 9.76 -4.15 6.55
C TYR A 53 10.08 -5.23 5.51
N HIS A 54 9.09 -5.66 4.75
CA HIS A 54 9.25 -6.60 3.65
C HIS A 54 10.24 -6.05 2.61
N GLU A 55 10.08 -4.79 2.19
CA GLU A 55 11.00 -4.15 1.24
C GLU A 55 12.43 -4.01 1.82
N ARG A 56 12.56 -3.73 3.12
CA ARG A 56 13.87 -3.66 3.81
C ARG A 56 14.54 -5.01 3.89
N VAL A 57 13.80 -6.07 4.21
CA VAL A 57 14.30 -7.45 4.23
C VAL A 57 14.66 -7.87 2.81
N TRP A 58 13.79 -7.61 1.83
CA TRP A 58 14.01 -7.92 0.43
C TRP A 58 15.27 -7.26 -0.13
N ASN A 59 15.52 -5.99 0.20
CA ASN A 59 16.75 -5.29 -0.18
C ASN A 59 18.03 -5.88 0.43
N LYS A 60 17.93 -6.54 1.59
CA LYS A 60 19.06 -7.26 2.21
C LYS A 60 19.28 -8.64 1.62
N VAL A 61 18.21 -9.27 1.12
CA VAL A 61 18.25 -10.58 0.49
C VAL A 61 18.84 -10.41 -0.92
N LYS A 62 20.06 -10.91 -1.15
CA LYS A 62 20.76 -10.88 -2.46
C LYS A 62 20.18 -11.88 -3.48
N PHE A 63 18.90 -12.20 -3.39
CA PHE A 63 18.28 -13.18 -4.27
C PHE A 63 18.12 -12.58 -5.68
N GLY A 64 18.77 -13.19 -6.68
CA GLY A 64 18.70 -12.75 -8.08
C GLY A 64 19.58 -11.55 -8.46
N ARG A 65 20.49 -11.07 -7.59
CA ARG A 65 21.51 -10.08 -8.01
C ARG A 65 22.53 -10.77 -8.91
N LEU A 66 22.31 -10.74 -10.23
CA LEU A 66 23.38 -10.88 -11.21
C LEU A 66 24.42 -9.81 -10.87
N LYS A 67 25.66 -10.26 -10.62
CA LYS A 67 26.82 -9.40 -10.40
C LYS A 67 26.84 -8.40 -11.56
N LYS A 68 26.75 -7.10 -11.28
CA LYS A 68 27.06 -6.11 -12.32
C LYS A 68 28.54 -6.28 -12.60
N GLU A 69 28.87 -6.90 -13.73
CA GLU A 69 30.20 -6.78 -14.30
C GLU A 69 30.44 -5.30 -14.54
N ASP A 70 31.53 -4.83 -13.95
CA ASP A 70 32.02 -3.46 -14.01
C ASP A 70 32.42 -3.21 -15.48
N TYR A 71 31.51 -2.65 -16.27
CA TYR A 71 31.86 -2.10 -17.58
C TYR A 71 32.63 -0.80 -17.34
N GLN A 72 33.91 -0.95 -17.00
CA GLN A 72 34.91 0.06 -17.27
C GLN A 72 35.31 -0.06 -18.74
N ILE A 73 34.68 0.75 -19.60
CA ILE A 73 35.26 1.17 -20.89
C ILE A 73 34.99 2.67 -21.04
#